data_AF-A0A965PR33-F1
#
_entry.id   AF-A0A965PR33-F1
#
_cell.length_a   1.000
_cell.length_b   1.000
_cell.length_c   1.000
_cell.angle_alpha   90.00
_cell.angle_beta   90.00
_cell.angle_gamma   90.00
#
_symmetry.space_group_name_H-M   'P 1'
#
loop_
_entity.id
_entity.type
_entity.pdbx_description
1 polymer ?
#
loop_
_entity_poly.entity_id
_entity_poly.type
_entity_poly.pdbx_seq_one_letter_code
_entity_poly.pdbx_strand_id
1 'polypeptide(L)'
;MATTGTVISGLMAIYTGATPAKITCQVNASLNLKRDTRDITCKDSGDWEDALPARKSWTLSGTGNLALDATNGWKQLYTAWDA
;
A
#
# COMPACT_ATOMS: atom_id res chain seq x y z
N MET A 1 -7.34 16.07 -1.15
CA MET A 1 -6.92 16.45 -2.52
C MET A 1 -6.80 15.17 -3.33
N ALA A 2 -7.71 14.94 -4.28
CA ALA A 2 -7.51 13.86 -5.25
C ALA A 2 -6.36 14.29 -6.16
N THR A 3 -5.30 13.49 -6.23
CA THR A 3 -4.20 13.74 -7.16
C THR A 3 -4.71 13.49 -8.58
N THR A 4 -5.09 14.56 -9.27
CA THR A 4 -5.42 14.52 -10.69
C THR A 4 -4.12 14.33 -11.47
N GLY A 5 -3.80 13.10 -11.84
CA GLY A 5 -2.62 12.79 -12.67
C GLY A 5 -2.40 11.28 -12.81
N THR A 6 -2.09 10.83 -14.04
CA THR A 6 -1.68 9.46 -14.32
C THR A 6 -0.30 9.23 -13.73
N VAL A 7 -0.20 8.41 -12.68
CA VAL A 7 1.08 8.07 -12.05
C VAL A 7 1.76 6.97 -12.88
N ILE A 8 2.97 7.23 -13.38
CA ILE A 8 3.81 6.18 -13.97
C ILE A 8 4.22 5.22 -12.85
N SER A 9 3.70 3.99 -12.90
CA SER A 9 3.97 2.94 -11.90
C SER A 9 5.43 2.49 -11.88
N GLY A 10 6.19 2.72 -12.95
CA GLY A 10 7.61 2.34 -13.05
C GLY A 10 8.54 3.06 -12.07
N LEU A 11 8.12 4.20 -11.50
CA LEU A 11 8.87 4.94 -10.49
C LEU A 11 8.34 4.72 -9.06
N MET A 12 7.40 3.80 -8.87
CA MET A 12 6.89 3.50 -7.54
C MET A 12 8.00 2.91 -6.67
N ALA A 13 8.27 3.57 -5.56
CA ALA A 13 9.24 3.15 -4.58
C ALA A 13 8.62 3.23 -3.19
N ILE A 14 9.03 2.33 -2.31
CA ILE A 14 8.60 2.28 -0.92
C ILE A 14 9.58 3.13 -0.10
N TYR A 15 9.02 4.01 0.73
CA TYR A 15 9.77 4.87 1.62
C TYR A 15 9.43 4.52 3.07
N THR A 16 10.44 4.50 3.93
CA THR A 16 10.29 4.15 5.35
C THR A 16 10.98 5.18 6.24
N GLY A 17 10.59 5.22 7.52
CA GLY A 17 11.15 6.12 8.54
C GLY A 17 10.35 7.42 8.75
N ALA A 18 10.69 8.17 9.81
CA ALA A 18 10.08 9.46 10.14
C ALA A 18 10.47 10.56 9.12
N THR A 19 11.71 10.51 8.63
CA THR A 19 12.14 11.21 7.42
C THR A 19 12.17 10.18 6.29
N PRO A 20 11.25 10.24 5.31
CA PRO A 20 11.04 9.16 4.36
C PRO A 20 12.27 8.96 3.47
N ALA A 21 12.94 7.83 3.63
CA ALA A 21 14.05 7.39 2.80
C ALA A 21 13.61 6.21 1.92
N LYS A 22 14.03 6.19 0.64
CA LYS A 22 13.71 5.11 -0.29
C LYS A 22 14.38 3.80 0.14
N ILE A 23 13.68 2.67 0.06
CA ILE A 23 14.29 1.35 0.24
C ILE A 23 15.33 1.14 -0.86
N THR A 24 16.57 0.85 -0.44
CA THR A 24 17.69 0.73 -1.37
C THR A 24 17.59 -0.57 -2.17
N CYS A 25 17.96 -0.52 -3.47
CA CYS A 25 17.92 -1.68 -4.37
C CYS A 25 16.55 -2.36 -4.52
N GLN A 26 15.46 -1.59 -4.43
CA GLN A 26 14.11 -2.08 -4.71
C GLN A 26 13.94 -2.45 -6.19
N VAL A 27 13.46 -3.67 -6.45
CA VAL A 27 13.22 -4.25 -7.78
C VAL A 27 11.76 -4.06 -8.22
N ASN A 28 10.82 -4.15 -7.28
CA ASN A 28 9.38 -3.99 -7.56
C ASN A 28 8.66 -3.33 -6.37
N ALA A 29 7.64 -2.53 -6.66
CA ALA A 29 6.65 -2.04 -5.71
C ALA A 29 5.24 -2.35 -6.24
N SER A 30 4.40 -2.98 -5.42
CA SER A 30 2.99 -3.21 -5.71
C SER A 30 2.13 -2.63 -4.59
N LEU A 31 1.17 -1.79 -4.96
CA LEU A 31 0.20 -1.21 -4.05
C LEU A 31 -1.18 -1.71 -4.46
N ASN A 32 -1.85 -2.40 -3.54
CA ASN A 32 -3.22 -2.84 -3.71
C ASN A 32 -4.12 -2.11 -2.71
N LEU A 33 -5.12 -1.40 -3.22
CA LEU A 33 -6.12 -0.70 -2.40
C LEU A 33 -7.45 -1.43 -2.53
N LYS A 34 -8.02 -1.82 -1.40
CA LYS A 34 -9.34 -2.44 -1.33
C LYS A 34 -10.28 -1.61 -0.46
N ARG A 35 -11.57 -1.69 -0.78
CA ARG A 35 -12.62 -1.11 0.03
C ARG A 35 -13.66 -2.17 0.27
N ASP A 36 -13.79 -2.57 1.52
CA ASP A 36 -14.84 -3.48 1.94
C ASP A 36 -16.15 -2.70 1.97
N THR A 37 -17.20 -3.34 1.48
CA THR A 37 -18.57 -2.81 1.49
C THR A 37 -19.39 -3.58 2.51
N ARG A 38 -20.32 -2.89 3.18
CA ARG A 38 -21.29 -3.50 4.07
C ARG A 38 -22.61 -3.56 3.33
N ASP A 39 -23.16 -4.77 3.22
CA ASP A 39 -24.47 -5.01 2.66
C ASP A 39 -25.56 -4.37 3.55
N ILE A 40 -26.48 -3.66 2.91
CA ILE A 40 -27.65 -3.00 3.51
C ILE A 40 -28.94 -3.37 2.78
N THR A 41 -28.93 -4.46 2.00
CA THR A 41 -30.07 -4.91 1.21
C THR A 41 -31.33 -5.02 2.08
N CYS A 42 -32.41 -4.37 1.64
CA CYS A 42 -33.70 -4.37 2.32
C CYS A 42 -34.79 -4.91 1.38
N LYS A 43 -36.01 -5.10 1.89
CA LYS A 43 -37.11 -5.70 1.11
C LYS A 43 -37.55 -4.85 -0.09
N ASP A 44 -37.14 -3.58 -0.14
CA ASP A 44 -37.43 -2.64 -1.22
C ASP A 44 -36.29 -2.54 -2.25
N SER A 45 -35.18 -3.28 -2.08
CA SER A 45 -33.99 -3.24 -2.95
C SER A 45 -34.18 -3.94 -4.31
N GLY A 46 -35.38 -4.44 -4.63
CA GLY A 46 -35.75 -4.89 -5.97
C GLY A 46 -34.79 -5.91 -6.60
N ASP A 47 -34.39 -6.93 -5.83
CA ASP A 47 -33.46 -8.00 -6.22
C ASP A 47 -31.97 -7.60 -6.42
N TRP A 48 -31.59 -6.35 -6.15
CA TRP A 48 -30.20 -5.88 -6.22
C TRP A 48 -29.55 -5.79 -4.83
N GLU A 49 -28.23 -6.05 -4.76
CA GLU A 49 -27.46 -5.88 -3.52
C GLU A 49 -27.14 -4.39 -3.32
N ASP A 50 -27.67 -3.81 -2.25
CA ASP A 50 -27.34 -2.44 -1.83
C ASP A 50 -26.17 -2.48 -0.85
N ALA A 51 -25.07 -1.77 -1.15
CA ALA A 51 -23.88 -1.82 -0.31
C ALA A 51 -23.34 -0.42 0.05
N LEU A 52 -23.09 -0.19 1.33
CA LEU A 52 -22.44 1.03 1.82
C LEU A 52 -20.92 0.87 1.91
N PRO A 53 -20.13 1.92 1.60
CA PRO A 53 -18.69 1.87 1.77
C PRO A 53 -18.33 1.76 3.26
N ALA A 54 -17.58 0.73 3.63
CA ALA A 54 -17.16 0.48 5.00
C ALA A 54 -15.66 0.75 5.17
N ARG A 55 -14.86 -0.31 5.37
CA ARG A 55 -13.45 -0.19 5.72
C ARG A 55 -12.60 -0.07 4.46
N LYS A 56 -11.67 0.88 4.47
CA LYS A 56 -10.62 0.97 3.45
C LYS A 56 -9.41 0.22 3.98
N SER A 57 -8.89 -0.71 3.18
CA SER A 57 -7.67 -1.44 3.47
C SER A 57 -6.68 -1.25 2.32
N TRP A 58 -5.41 -1.19 2.64
CA TRP A 58 -4.36 -1.12 1.63
C TRP A 58 -3.24 -2.06 2.04
N THR A 59 -2.64 -2.69 1.04
CA THR A 59 -1.47 -3.54 1.21
C THR A 59 -0.42 -3.08 0.23
N LEU A 60 0.75 -2.77 0.75
CA LEU A 60 1.93 -2.41 -0.03
C LEU A 60 2.93 -3.54 0.11
N SER A 61 3.40 -4.07 -1.02
CA SER A 61 4.41 -5.10 -1.08
C SER A 61 5.52 -4.67 -2.04
N GLY A 62 6.74 -5.13 -1.78
CA GLY A 62 7.86 -4.85 -2.66
C GLY A 62 8.97 -5.86 -2.44
N THR A 63 9.77 -6.06 -3.48
CA THR A 63 10.96 -6.89 -3.42
C THR A 63 12.18 -6.03 -3.71
N GLY A 64 13.31 -6.36 -3.10
CA GLY A 64 14.56 -5.66 -3.28
C GLY A 64 15.75 -6.56 -3.01
N ASN A 65 16.90 -6.23 -3.60
CA ASN A 65 18.14 -6.94 -3.31
C ASN A 65 18.65 -6.54 -1.93
N LEU A 66 19.20 -7.53 -1.20
CA LEU A 66 19.69 -7.32 0.15
C LEU A 66 20.98 -6.48 0.14
N ALA A 67 20.84 -5.19 0.38
CA ALA A 67 21.97 -4.28 0.56
C ALA A 67 22.29 -4.15 2.06
N LEU A 68 23.46 -4.64 2.47
CA LEU A 68 23.96 -4.60 3.86
C LEU A 68 24.70 -3.31 4.21
N ASP A 69 25.10 -2.55 3.19
CA ASP A 69 25.89 -1.31 3.27
C ASP A 69 25.03 -0.04 3.05
N ALA A 70 23.72 -0.22 2.83
CA ALA A 70 22.83 0.89 2.53
C ALA A 70 22.19 1.51 3.79
N THR A 71 22.13 2.84 3.83
CA THR A 71 21.49 3.66 4.89
C THR A 71 19.97 3.51 4.98
N ASN A 72 19.33 2.78 4.06
CA ASN A 72 17.98 2.27 4.25
C ASN A 72 17.88 0.87 3.62
N GLY A 73 18.77 0.01 4.10
CA GLY A 73 18.93 -1.38 3.68
C GLY A 73 18.33 -2.37 4.67
N TRP A 74 18.75 -3.63 4.57
CA TRP A 74 18.20 -4.73 5.35
C TRP A 74 18.24 -4.49 6.87
N LYS A 75 19.35 -3.97 7.40
CA LYS A 75 19.55 -3.82 8.86
C LYS A 75 18.52 -2.89 9.48
N GLN A 76 18.29 -1.71 8.91
CA GLN A 76 17.32 -0.75 9.44
C GLN A 76 15.88 -1.19 9.22
N LEU A 77 15.60 -1.85 8.10
CA LEU A 77 14.26 -2.42 7.86
C LEU A 77 13.93 -3.53 8.85
N TYR A 78 14.91 -4.39 9.16
CA TYR A 78 14.75 -5.44 10.15
C TYR A 78 14.58 -4.87 11.56
N THR A 79 15.38 -3.89 11.96
CA THR A 79 15.19 -3.19 13.24
C THR A 79 13.82 -2.50 13.35
N ALA A 80 13.33 -1.89 12.27
CA ALA A 80 12.01 -1.24 12.26
C ALA A 80 10.83 -2.24 12.28
N TRP A 81 11.06 -3.51 11.94
CA TRP A 81 10.05 -4.57 12.04
C TRP A 81 10.01 -5.21 13.43
N ASP A 82 11.16 -5.32 14.10
CA ASP A 82 11.32 -5.95 15.41
C ASP A 82 10.93 -5.02 16.59
N ALA A 83 11.04 -3.70 16.41
CA ALA A 83 10.73 -2.68 17.42
C ALA A 83 9.23 -2.40 17.57
#